data_AF-A0A1H7SMG4-F1
#
_entry.id   AF-A0A1H7SMG4-F1
#
_cell.length_a   1.000
_cell.length_b   1.000
_cell.length_c   1.000
_cell.angle_alpha   90.00
_cell.angle_beta   90.00
_cell.angle_gamma   90.00
#
_symmetry.space_group_name_H-M   'P 1'
#
loop_
_entity.id
_entity.type
_entity.pdbx_description
1 polymer ?
#
loop_
_entity_poly.entity_id
_entity_poly.type
_entity_poly.pdbx_seq_one_letter_code
_entity_poly.pdbx_strand_id
1 'polypeptide(L)'
;MMPIIYFTTVAAILFLALRMMCGACVMGGNTETGRAHLPIMPLGWALSLFLALTYVVCVVFDLIFPGYAMYEVWSGLLPGFIWLTPVGFIIGLVESFLYGWYAALIFGGLFNAISGRGAEA
;
A
#
# COMPACT_ATOMS: atom_id res chain seq x y z
N MET A 1 13.25 13.74 -8.61
CA MET A 1 12.08 14.31 -9.33
C MET A 1 11.42 13.29 -10.27
N MET A 2 12.16 12.68 -11.20
CA MET A 2 11.63 11.65 -12.12
C MET A 2 11.00 10.39 -11.47
N PRO A 3 11.61 9.75 -10.44
CA PRO A 3 11.04 8.52 -9.87
C PRO A 3 9.77 8.75 -9.04
N ILE A 4 9.69 9.88 -8.33
CA ILE A 4 8.52 10.29 -7.55
C ILE A 4 7.33 10.53 -8.49
N ILE A 5 7.53 11.26 -9.59
CA ILE A 5 6.49 11.54 -10.58
C ILE A 5 6.03 10.23 -11.23
N TYR A 6 6.95 9.33 -11.57
CA TYR A 6 6.61 8.04 -12.16
C TYR A 6 5.76 7.18 -11.21
N PHE A 7 6.19 7.03 -9.96
CA PHE A 7 5.49 6.23 -8.97
C PHE A 7 4.09 6.80 -8.66
N THR A 8 4.00 8.10 -8.43
CA THR A 8 2.71 8.78 -8.19
C THR A 8 1.78 8.70 -9.39
N THR A 9 2.31 8.82 -10.61
CA THR A 9 1.53 8.69 -11.84
C THR A 9 1.04 7.26 -12.04
N VAL A 10 1.89 6.26 -11.84
CA VAL A 10 1.50 4.83 -11.95
C VAL A 10 0.47 4.47 -10.88
N ALA A 11 0.68 4.88 -9.63
CA ALA A 11 -0.28 4.65 -8.55
C ALA A 11 -1.63 5.34 -8.84
N ALA A 12 -1.62 6.60 -9.31
CA ALA A 12 -2.83 7.31 -9.69
C ALA A 12 -3.56 6.67 -10.88
N ILE A 13 -2.82 6.26 -11.92
CA ILE A 13 -3.37 5.56 -13.08
C ILE A 13 -3.97 4.22 -12.67
N LEU A 14 -3.28 3.43 -11.85
CA LEU A 14 -3.80 2.16 -11.34
C LEU A 14 -5.04 2.37 -10.47
N PHE A 15 -5.04 3.38 -9.59
CA PHE A 15 -6.19 3.75 -8.77
C PHE A 15 -7.40 4.15 -9.64
N LEU A 16 -7.18 4.97 -10.65
CA LEU A 16 -8.21 5.39 -11.61
C LEU A 16 -8.70 4.21 -12.46
N ALA A 17 -7.80 3.34 -12.92
CA ALA A 17 -8.15 2.15 -13.70
C ALA A 17 -8.97 1.14 -12.89
N LEU A 18 -8.58 0.85 -11.65
CA LEU A 18 -9.33 0.00 -10.71
C LEU A 18 -10.72 0.58 -10.42
N ARG A 19 -10.82 1.90 -10.26
CA ARG A 19 -12.09 2.59 -10.04
C ARG A 19 -13.00 2.54 -11.28
N MET A 20 -12.43 2.63 -12.49
CA MET A 20 -13.16 2.72 -13.74
C MET A 20 -13.63 1.35 -14.28
N MET A 21 -12.91 0.25 -14.00
CA MET A 21 -13.23 -1.04 -14.61
C MET A 21 -14.39 -1.81 -13.94
N CYS A 22 -14.62 -1.68 -12.63
CA CYS A 22 -15.89 -2.04 -11.98
C CYS A 22 -15.87 -1.64 -10.49
N GLY A 23 -16.14 -0.37 -10.17
CA GLY A 23 -16.06 0.13 -8.79
C GLY A 23 -16.95 -0.61 -7.77
N ALA A 24 -18.06 -1.21 -8.21
CA ALA A 24 -18.98 -1.96 -7.34
C ALA A 24 -18.45 -3.36 -6.94
N CYS A 25 -17.72 -4.03 -7.83
CA CYS A 25 -17.06 -5.31 -7.53
C CYS A 25 -15.78 -5.11 -6.70
N VAL A 26 -15.07 -4.00 -6.90
CA VAL A 26 -13.86 -3.66 -6.13
C VAL A 26 -14.22 -3.21 -4.71
N MET A 27 -15.21 -2.33 -4.54
CA MET A 27 -15.57 -1.79 -3.22
C MET A 27 -16.49 -2.68 -2.39
N GLY A 28 -16.97 -3.79 -2.95
CA GLY A 28 -17.84 -4.71 -2.23
C GLY A 28 -19.22 -4.14 -2.02
N GLY A 29 -20.05 -4.16 -3.07
CA GLY A 29 -21.49 -3.97 -2.89
C GLY A 29 -22.07 -5.07 -2.01
N ASN A 30 -22.97 -4.68 -1.09
CA ASN A 30 -23.68 -5.53 -0.14
C ASN A 30 -24.19 -6.81 -0.80
N THR A 31 -23.44 -7.90 -0.67
CA THR A 31 -23.91 -9.20 -1.13
C THR A 31 -23.97 -10.11 0.08
N GLU A 32 -25.16 -10.17 0.65
CA GLU A 32 -25.55 -11.27 1.51
C GLU A 32 -25.27 -12.60 0.79
N THR A 33 -24.96 -13.64 1.57
CA THR A 33 -24.58 -15.02 1.17
C THR A 33 -23.06 -15.29 1.14
N GLY A 34 -22.53 -15.82 2.24
CA GLY A 34 -21.47 -16.86 2.32
C GLY A 34 -20.22 -16.80 1.43
N ARG A 35 -19.85 -15.67 0.82
CA ARG A 35 -18.67 -15.56 -0.05
C ARG A 35 -17.48 -14.97 0.70
N ALA A 36 -16.28 -15.44 0.37
CA ALA A 36 -15.05 -14.80 0.80
C ALA A 36 -14.92 -13.44 0.09
N HIS A 37 -15.05 -12.36 0.86
CA HIS A 37 -14.96 -10.98 0.37
C HIS A 37 -14.10 -10.15 1.32
N LEU A 38 -13.15 -9.40 0.78
CA LEU A 38 -12.27 -8.53 1.54
C LEU A 38 -12.84 -7.11 1.60
N PRO A 39 -13.12 -6.56 2.80
CA PRO A 39 -13.55 -5.17 2.94
C PRO A 39 -12.35 -4.23 2.70
N ILE A 40 -12.27 -3.66 1.50
CA ILE A 40 -11.10 -2.90 1.02
C ILE A 40 -10.78 -1.68 1.88
N MET A 41 -11.81 -0.97 2.35
CA MET A 41 -11.60 0.24 3.15
C MET A 41 -10.94 -0.07 4.51
N PRO A 42 -11.49 -0.97 5.35
CA PRO A 42 -10.81 -1.45 6.55
C PRO A 42 -9.43 -2.06 6.26
N LEU A 43 -9.28 -2.84 5.19
CA LEU A 43 -8.01 -3.44 4.79
C LEU A 43 -6.95 -2.39 4.47
N GLY A 44 -7.31 -1.34 3.71
CA GLY A 44 -6.43 -0.23 3.38
C GLY A 44 -5.92 0.50 4.60
N TRP A 45 -6.81 0.86 5.53
CA TRP A 45 -6.41 1.49 6.79
C TRP A 45 -5.51 0.58 7.63
N ALA A 46 -5.87 -0.69 7.79
CA ALA A 46 -5.09 -1.65 8.58
C ALA A 46 -3.68 -1.84 8.01
N LEU A 47 -3.55 -2.09 6.70
CA LEU A 47 -2.25 -2.27 6.05
C LEU A 47 -1.41 -0.98 6.09
N SER A 48 -2.03 0.18 5.88
CA SER A 48 -1.30 1.45 5.88
C SER A 48 -0.77 1.82 7.26
N LEU A 49 -1.57 1.62 8.32
CA LEU A 49 -1.13 1.86 9.69
C LEU A 49 -0.08 0.83 10.14
N PHE A 50 -0.25 -0.43 9.74
CA PHE A 50 0.74 -1.48 10.01
C PHE A 50 2.10 -1.12 9.37
N LEU A 51 2.13 -0.82 8.07
CA LEU A 51 3.37 -0.43 7.38
C LEU A 51 3.99 0.84 7.96
N ALA A 52 3.19 1.86 8.26
CA ALA A 52 3.68 3.09 8.87
C ALA A 52 4.32 2.83 10.26
N LEU A 53 3.70 1.98 11.08
CA LEU A 53 4.25 1.62 12.38
C LEU A 53 5.52 0.79 12.24
N THR A 54 5.53 -0.21 11.35
CA THR A 54 6.72 -1.02 11.06
C THR A 54 7.87 -0.14 10.58
N TYR A 55 7.61 0.83 9.71
CA TYR A 55 8.62 1.80 9.28
C TYR A 55 9.26 2.54 10.46
N VAL A 56 8.45 3.06 11.40
CA VAL A 56 8.98 3.74 12.60
C VAL A 56 9.82 2.79 13.46
N VAL A 57 9.35 1.56 13.67
CA VAL A 57 10.09 0.54 14.42
C VAL A 57 11.43 0.22 13.73
N CYS A 58 11.45 0.09 12.40
CA CYS A 58 12.67 -0.14 11.63
C CYS A 58 13.67 1.02 11.76
N VAL A 59 13.20 2.27 11.66
CA VAL A 59 14.06 3.45 11.86
C VAL A 59 14.68 3.44 13.26
N VAL A 60 13.88 3.18 14.31
CA VAL A 60 14.40 3.09 15.69
C VAL A 60 15.40 1.94 15.82
N PHE A 61 15.14 0.79 15.22
CA PHE A 61 16.05 -0.36 15.24
C PHE A 61 17.40 -0.03 14.60
N ASP A 62 17.40 0.58 13.41
CA ASP A 62 18.61 0.99 12.69
C ASP A 62 19.45 2.00 13.48
N LEU A 63 18.82 2.83 14.33
CA LEU A 63 19.51 3.75 15.24
C LEU A 63 20.14 3.05 16.44
N ILE A 64 19.50 2.01 16.98
CA ILE A 64 20.02 1.24 18.13
C ILE A 64 21.13 0.28 17.67
N PHE A 65 20.99 -0.31 16.49
CA PHE A 65 21.87 -1.36 15.96
C PHE A 65 22.43 -0.98 14.58
N PRO A 66 23.30 0.05 14.49
CA PRO A 66 23.79 0.56 13.20
C PRO A 66 24.57 -0.47 12.37
N GLY A 67 25.15 -1.49 13.01
CA GLY A 67 25.84 -2.59 12.30
C GLY A 67 24.91 -3.56 11.56
N TYR A 68 23.59 -3.47 11.77
CA TYR A 68 22.56 -4.24 11.09
C TYR A 68 21.55 -3.34 10.38
N ALA A 69 21.94 -2.09 10.10
CA ALA A 69 21.03 -1.09 9.57
C ALA A 69 20.45 -1.51 8.22
N MET A 70 19.12 -1.52 8.12
CA MET A 70 18.42 -1.99 6.93
C MET A 70 18.13 -0.85 5.96
N TYR A 71 18.19 0.42 6.38
CA TYR A 71 17.78 1.60 5.60
C TYR A 71 18.32 1.65 4.16
N GLU A 72 19.49 1.07 3.89
CA GLU A 72 20.07 0.99 2.54
C GLU A 72 19.13 0.25 1.57
N VAL A 73 18.47 -0.83 2.02
CA VAL A 73 17.51 -1.59 1.21
C VAL A 73 16.26 -0.76 0.90
N TRP A 74 15.75 -0.03 1.90
CA TRP A 74 14.52 0.76 1.77
C TRP A 74 14.75 2.05 0.99
N SER A 75 15.98 2.58 0.99
CA SER A 75 16.35 3.78 0.23
C SER A 75 16.08 3.65 -1.27
N GLY A 76 16.19 2.44 -1.81
CA GLY A 76 15.84 2.14 -3.20
C GLY A 76 14.33 2.04 -3.45
N LEU A 77 13.55 1.70 -2.42
CA LEU A 77 12.10 1.50 -2.49
C LEU A 77 11.30 2.79 -2.20
N LEU A 78 11.91 3.72 -1.46
CA LEU A 78 11.30 4.97 -1.00
C LEU A 78 11.90 6.16 -1.77
N PRO A 79 11.38 6.52 -2.95
CA PRO A 79 11.98 7.54 -3.78
C PRO A 79 12.00 8.92 -3.10
N GLY A 80 13.19 9.48 -2.92
CA GLY A 80 13.36 10.75 -2.21
C GLY A 80 13.53 10.60 -0.69
N PHE A 81 13.56 9.37 -0.19
CA PHE A 81 14.01 9.09 1.17
C PHE A 81 15.49 9.44 1.34
N ILE A 82 15.80 10.22 2.37
CA ILE A 82 17.17 10.56 2.77
C ILE A 82 17.31 10.18 4.25
N TRP A 83 18.24 9.27 4.53
CA TRP A 83 18.49 8.75 5.87
C TRP A 83 18.76 9.87 6.87
N LEU A 84 18.20 9.74 8.09
CA LEU A 84 18.42 10.66 9.21
C LEU A 84 18.02 12.14 8.98
N THR A 85 17.23 12.45 7.95
CA THR A 85 16.69 13.80 7.75
C THR A 85 15.22 13.87 8.18
N PRO A 86 14.76 14.99 8.78
CA PRO A 86 13.35 15.16 9.13
C PRO A 86 12.42 15.02 7.91
N VAL A 87 12.84 15.56 6.76
CA VAL A 87 12.08 15.47 5.51
C VAL A 87 12.05 14.03 5.00
N GLY A 88 13.19 13.33 4.98
CA GLY A 88 13.26 11.93 4.58
C GLY A 88 12.40 11.03 5.47
N PHE A 89 12.39 11.26 6.79
CA PHE A 89 11.53 10.52 7.70
C PHE A 89 10.04 10.67 7.37
N ILE A 90 9.59 11.90 7.12
CA ILE A 90 8.19 12.16 6.74
C ILE A 90 7.85 11.54 5.38
N ILE A 91 8.75 11.62 4.40
CA ILE A 91 8.58 10.97 3.09
C ILE A 91 8.42 9.45 3.28
N GLY A 92 9.34 8.82 4.02
CA GLY A 92 9.28 7.38 4.27
C GLY A 92 8.00 6.93 4.96
N LEU A 93 7.50 7.73 5.91
CA LEU A 93 6.23 7.48 6.60
C LEU A 93 5.03 7.59 5.65
N VAL A 94 4.97 8.65 4.84
CA VAL A 94 3.88 8.87 3.88
C VAL A 94 3.89 7.79 2.80
N GLU A 95 5.06 7.44 2.26
CA GLU A 95 5.17 6.41 1.23
C GLU A 95 4.82 5.02 1.76
N SER A 96 5.26 4.67 2.97
CA SER A 96 4.86 3.42 3.63
C SER A 96 3.34 3.32 3.82
N PHE A 97 2.70 4.43 4.22
CA PHE A 97 1.25 4.51 4.32
C PHE A 97 0.58 4.32 2.95
N LEU A 98 1.07 4.99 1.90
CA LEU A 98 0.54 4.85 0.54
C LEU A 98 0.73 3.43 -0.01
N TYR A 99 1.82 2.75 0.32
CA TYR A 99 2.05 1.35 -0.04
C TYR A 99 1.00 0.40 0.58
N GLY A 100 0.52 0.70 1.78
CA GLY A 100 -0.57 -0.07 2.41
C GLY A 100 -1.89 0.04 1.62
N TRP A 101 -2.25 1.25 1.20
CA TRP A 101 -3.41 1.48 0.32
C TRP A 101 -3.23 0.83 -1.05
N TYR A 102 -2.04 0.96 -1.64
CA TYR A 102 -1.70 0.32 -2.90
C TYR A 102 -1.92 -1.20 -2.83
N ALA A 103 -1.42 -1.85 -1.77
CA ALA A 103 -1.63 -3.27 -1.56
C ALA A 103 -3.12 -3.62 -1.39
N ALA A 104 -3.87 -2.88 -0.56
CA ALA A 104 -5.29 -3.16 -0.34
C ALA A 104 -6.12 -3.05 -1.62
N LEU A 105 -5.88 -2.04 -2.45
CA LEU A 105 -6.66 -1.81 -3.67
C LEU A 105 -6.32 -2.83 -4.75
N ILE A 106 -5.04 -3.10 -4.97
CA ILE A 106 -4.59 -4.04 -6.01
C ILE A 106 -4.91 -5.47 -5.58
N PHE A 107 -4.38 -5.91 -4.44
CA PHE A 107 -4.54 -7.29 -3.99
C PHE A 107 -5.99 -7.56 -3.57
N GLY A 108 -6.57 -6.70 -2.74
CA GLY A 108 -7.95 -6.89 -2.29
C GLY A 108 -8.95 -6.78 -3.43
N GLY A 109 -8.77 -5.82 -4.35
CA GLY A 109 -9.60 -5.70 -5.54
C GLY A 109 -9.51 -6.92 -6.45
N LEU A 110 -8.30 -7.43 -6.70
CA LEU A 110 -8.08 -8.63 -7.50
C LEU A 110 -8.67 -9.89 -6.84
N PHE A 111 -8.50 -10.04 -5.53
CA PHE A 111 -9.11 -11.12 -4.76
C PHE A 111 -10.63 -11.12 -4.91
N ASN A 112 -11.27 -9.97 -4.68
CA ASN A 112 -12.71 -9.83 -4.81
C ASN A 112 -13.19 -10.13 -6.24
N ALA A 113 -12.45 -9.69 -7.27
CA ALA A 113 -12.77 -9.97 -8.67
C ALA A 113 -12.68 -11.47 -9.01
N ILE A 114 -11.62 -12.16 -8.58
CA ILE A 114 -11.45 -13.60 -8.84
C ILE A 114 -12.51 -14.42 -8.07
N SER A 115 -12.75 -14.08 -6.81
CA SER A 115 -13.77 -14.72 -5.97
C SER A 115 -15.19 -14.50 -6.50
N GLY A 116 -15.44 -13.37 -7.17
CA GLY A 116 -16.71 -13.09 -7.84
C GLY A 116 -16.94 -13.93 -9.10
N ARG A 117 -15.90 -14.18 -9.90
CA ARG A 117 -16.00 -14.94 -11.17
C ARG A 117 -16.35 -16.43 -10.99
N GLY A 118 -15.99 -17.03 -9.85
CA GLY A 118 -16.38 -18.40 -9.52
C GLY A 118 -17.89 -18.59 -9.33
N ALA A 119 -18.68 -17.51 -9.33
CA ALA A 119 -20.14 -17.53 -9.21
C ALA A 119 -20.87 -17.41 -10.57
N GLU A 120 -20.16 -17.16 -11.67
CA GLU A 120 -20.74 -17.03 -13.02
C GLU A 120 -20.56 -18.30 -13.89
N ALA A 121 -19.91 -19.33 -13.35
CA ALA A 121 -19.72 -20.65 -13.98
C ALA A 121 -20.60 -21.70 -13.30
#